data_AF-A0A924WFV2-F1
#
_entry.id   AF-A0A924WFV2-F1
#
_cell.length_a   1.000
_cell.length_b   1.000
_cell.length_c   1.000
_cell.angle_alpha   90.00
_cell.angle_beta   90.00
_cell.angle_gamma   90.00
#
_symmetry.space_group_name_H-M   'P 1'
#
loop_
_entity.id
_entity.type
_entity.pdbx_description
1 polymer ?
#
loop_
_entity_poly.entity_id
_entity_poly.type
_entity_poly.pdbx_seq_one_letter_code
_entity_poly.pdbx_strand_id
1 'polypeptide(L)'
;MPPPKVFYRGSNANLLHTLRISGGGSLQVEQIPESLSFQDLARMSDVGMLVLQHEPPSSDSFASLRNWQRENPDVPVLVLT
;
A
#
# COMPACT_ATOMS: atom_id res chain seq x y z
N MET A 1 -1.79 -21.54 -2.61
CA MET A 1 -1.46 -20.44 -1.66
C MET A 1 -2.46 -19.32 -1.90
N PRO A 2 -2.90 -18.59 -0.87
CA PRO A 2 -3.73 -17.41 -1.07
C PRO A 2 -2.98 -16.38 -1.96
N PRO A 3 -3.69 -15.62 -2.80
CA PRO A 3 -3.07 -14.57 -3.61
C PRO A 3 -2.43 -13.53 -2.69
N PRO A 4 -1.23 -13.00 -3.02
CA PRO A 4 -0.59 -11.98 -2.23
C PRO A 4 -1.47 -10.72 -2.14
N LYS A 5 -1.58 -10.19 -0.92
CA LYS A 5 -2.38 -9.02 -0.62
C LYS A 5 -1.60 -7.76 -0.92
N VAL A 6 -2.20 -6.86 -1.67
CA VAL A 6 -1.65 -5.56 -2.01
C VAL A 6 -2.47 -4.51 -1.32
N PHE A 7 -1.85 -3.74 -0.43
CA PHE A 7 -2.50 -2.57 0.14
C PHE A 7 -2.22 -1.35 -0.71
N TYR A 8 -3.28 -0.66 -1.10
CA TYR A 8 -3.21 0.61 -1.80
C TYR A 8 -3.61 1.74 -0.85
N ARG A 9 -2.69 2.67 -0.61
CA ARG A 9 -2.93 3.89 0.17
C ARG A 9 -2.89 5.09 -0.77
N GLY A 10 -4.07 5.61 -1.07
CA GLY A 10 -4.25 6.75 -1.96
C GLY A 10 -5.72 6.97 -2.27
N SER A 11 -6.01 8.08 -2.95
CA SER A 11 -7.37 8.53 -3.27
C SER A 11 -7.72 8.35 -4.75
N ASN A 12 -6.77 7.98 -5.61
CA ASN A 12 -7.01 7.84 -7.05
C ASN A 12 -7.73 6.52 -7.39
N ALA A 13 -9.03 6.64 -7.63
CA ALA A 13 -9.90 5.52 -7.96
C ALA A 13 -9.50 4.80 -9.28
N ASN A 14 -8.97 5.53 -10.27
CA ASN A 14 -8.54 4.94 -11.54
C ASN A 14 -7.30 4.06 -11.35
N LEU A 15 -6.35 4.49 -10.52
CA LEU A 15 -5.18 3.69 -10.17
C LEU A 15 -5.58 2.44 -9.40
N LEU A 16 -6.46 2.57 -8.39
CA LEU A 16 -6.99 1.42 -7.65
C LEU A 16 -7.68 0.40 -8.58
N HIS A 17 -8.50 0.88 -9.51
CA HIS A 17 -9.19 0.04 -10.48
C HIS A 17 -8.19 -0.67 -11.41
N THR A 18 -7.20 0.06 -11.90
CA THR A 18 -6.13 -0.48 -12.75
C THR A 18 -5.32 -1.56 -12.04
N LEU A 19 -4.94 -1.34 -10.77
CA LEU A 19 -4.22 -2.33 -9.97
C LEU A 19 -5.04 -3.62 -9.78
N ARG A 20 -6.35 -3.49 -9.53
CA ARG A 20 -7.27 -4.64 -9.41
C ARG A 20 -7.38 -5.43 -10.71
N ILE A 21 -7.51 -4.76 -11.85
CA ILE A 21 -7.62 -5.41 -13.16
C ILE A 21 -6.30 -6.05 -13.57
N SER A 22 -5.19 -5.32 -13.44
CA SER A 22 -3.86 -5.77 -13.87
C SER A 22 -3.41 -7.00 -13.08
N GLY A 23 -3.86 -7.14 -11.83
CA GLY A 23 -3.61 -8.31 -11.01
C GLY A 23 -4.31 -9.59 -11.49
N GLY A 24 -5.32 -9.51 -12.36
CA GLY A 24 -5.94 -10.66 -13.02
C GLY A 24 -6.41 -11.79 -12.08
N GLY A 25 -6.77 -11.48 -10.83
CA GLY A 25 -7.12 -12.47 -9.79
C GLY A 25 -5.95 -13.13 -9.06
N SER A 26 -4.71 -12.83 -9.47
CA SER A 26 -3.48 -13.26 -8.80
C SER A 26 -3.06 -12.32 -7.66
N LEU A 27 -3.60 -11.10 -7.61
CA LEU A 27 -3.38 -10.11 -6.55
C LEU A 27 -4.71 -9.75 -5.89
N GLN A 28 -4.73 -9.71 -4.56
CA GLN A 28 -5.85 -9.16 -3.81
C GLN A 28 -5.54 -7.71 -3.42
N VAL A 29 -6.10 -6.75 -4.18
CA VAL A 29 -5.83 -5.31 -3.95
C VAL A 29 -6.91 -4.68 -3.06
N GLU A 30 -6.51 -4.30 -1.86
CA GLU A 30 -7.36 -3.64 -0.86
C GLU A 30 -6.93 -2.18 -0.68
N GLN A 31 -7.91 -1.27 -0.70
CA GLN A 31 -7.65 0.13 -0.38
C GLN A 31 -7.69 0.31 1.13
N ILE A 32 -6.63 0.87 1.69
CA ILE A 32 -6.57 1.25 3.09
C ILE A 32 -6.80 2.76 3.24
N PRO A 33 -7.51 3.20 4.31
CA PRO A 33 -7.70 4.62 4.56
C PRO A 33 -6.36 5.34 4.70
N GLU A 34 -6.26 6.56 4.17
CA GLU A 34 -5.08 7.40 4.38
C GLU A 34 -4.90 7.81 5.85
N SER A 35 -5.97 7.74 6.65
CA SER A 35 -5.94 7.93 8.11
C SER A 35 -5.36 6.74 8.87
N LEU A 36 -5.23 5.56 8.25
CA LEU A 36 -4.65 4.39 8.89
C LEU A 36 -3.16 4.66 9.14
N SER A 37 -2.72 4.45 10.39
CA SER A 37 -1.32 4.61 10.73
C SER A 37 -0.51 3.45 10.13
N PHE A 38 0.76 3.71 9.83
CA PHE A 38 1.66 2.65 9.39
C PHE A 38 1.91 1.59 10.50
N GLN A 39 1.77 1.95 11.78
CA GLN A 39 1.89 0.98 12.87
C GLN A 39 0.71 -0.01 12.86
N ASP A 40 -0.48 0.46 12.56
CA ASP A 40 -1.66 -0.41 12.40
C ASP A 40 -1.51 -1.30 11.16
N LEU A 41 -0.90 -0.77 10.09
CA LEU A 41 -0.55 -1.55 8.91
C LEU A 41 0.46 -2.66 9.21
N ALA A 42 1.49 -2.40 10.01
CA ALA A 42 2.49 -3.40 10.42
C ALA A 42 1.88 -4.56 11.23
N ARG A 43 0.74 -4.33 11.90
CA ARG A 43 0.00 -5.38 12.61
C ARG A 43 -0.83 -6.26 11.67
N MET A 44 -1.00 -5.88 10.41
CA MET A 44 -1.68 -6.70 9.39
C MET A 44 -0.68 -7.73 8.87
N SER A 45 -0.81 -8.97 9.33
CA SER A 45 0.14 -10.06 9.10
C SER A 45 0.11 -10.66 7.69
N ASP A 46 -0.65 -10.07 6.76
CA ASP A 46 -0.89 -10.59 5.42
C ASP A 46 -0.46 -9.64 4.28
N VAL A 47 0.32 -8.59 4.57
CA VAL A 47 0.76 -7.62 3.53
C VAL A 47 1.81 -8.24 2.62
N GLY A 48 1.43 -8.52 1.37
CA GLY A 48 2.36 -8.95 0.32
C GLY A 48 3.04 -7.80 -0.42
N MET A 49 2.42 -6.62 -0.47
CA MET A 49 2.97 -5.39 -1.06
C MET A 49 2.21 -4.15 -0.58
N LEU A 50 2.91 -3.02 -0.44
CA LEU A 50 2.31 -1.72 -0.21
C LEU A 50 2.47 -0.82 -1.44
N VAL A 51 1.38 -0.28 -1.96
CA VAL A 51 1.37 0.76 -2.99
C VAL A 51 0.90 2.06 -2.34
N LEU A 52 1.71 3.10 -2.44
CA LEU A 52 1.47 4.40 -1.83
C LEU A 52 1.40 5.49 -2.90
N GLN A 53 0.31 6.24 -2.94
CA GLN A 53 0.20 7.46 -3.73
C GLN A 53 0.74 8.65 -2.93
N HIS A 54 1.81 9.24 -3.43
CA HIS A 54 2.48 10.40 -2.83
C HIS A 54 2.26 11.62 -3.70
N GLU A 55 1.45 12.57 -3.21
CA GLU A 55 1.15 13.82 -3.89
C GLU A 55 1.39 14.98 -2.92
N PRO A 56 2.58 15.59 -2.90
CA PRO A 56 2.83 16.81 -2.14
C PRO A 56 1.98 17.98 -2.65
N PRO A 57 1.48 18.87 -1.77
CA PRO A 57 1.62 18.88 -0.31
C PRO A 57 0.58 18.03 0.44
N SER A 58 -0.38 17.45 -0.28
CA SER A 58 -1.53 16.72 0.29
C SER A 58 -1.16 15.45 1.05
N SER A 59 -0.13 14.71 0.63
CA SER A 59 0.25 13.44 1.27
C SER A 59 1.77 13.25 1.40
N ASP A 60 2.40 13.89 2.40
CA ASP A 60 3.78 13.54 2.78
C ASP A 60 3.81 12.31 3.71
N SER A 61 3.96 11.14 3.09
CA SER A 61 3.99 9.86 3.79
C SER A 61 5.39 9.27 3.94
N PHE A 62 6.44 9.93 3.43
CA PHE A 62 7.77 9.34 3.33
C PHE A 62 8.44 9.10 4.69
N ALA A 63 8.28 10.04 5.63
CA ALA A 63 8.84 9.89 6.97
C ALA A 63 8.25 8.67 7.70
N SER A 64 6.94 8.51 7.63
CA SER A 64 6.21 7.40 8.24
C SER A 64 6.47 6.07 7.51
N LEU A 65 6.54 6.10 6.17
CA LEU A 65 6.90 4.94 5.35
C LEU A 65 8.29 4.41 5.70
N ARG A 66 9.26 5.31 5.86
CA ARG A 66 10.65 4.93 6.21
C ARG A 66 10.70 4.20 7.54
N ASN A 67 9.95 4.66 8.55
CA ASN A 67 9.91 3.99 9.85
C ASN A 67 9.29 2.59 9.73
N TRP A 68 8.16 2.49 9.02
CA TRP A 68 7.49 1.22 8.76
C TRP A 68 8.34 0.20 8.02
N GLN A 69 9.09 0.64 7.00
CA GLN A 69 9.94 -0.23 6.20
C GLN A 69 11.13 -0.79 7.00
N ARG A 70 11.57 -0.10 8.06
CA ARG A 70 12.57 -0.67 8.98
C ARG A 70 12.01 -1.84 9.80
N GLU A 71 10.71 -1.80 10.11
CA GLU A 71 10.00 -2.87 10.84
C GLU A 71 9.55 -4.00 9.90
N ASN A 72 9.34 -3.69 8.62
CA ASN A 72 8.84 -4.61 7.59
C ASN A 72 9.78 -4.62 6.36
N PRO A 73 11.06 -5.02 6.52
CA PRO A 73 12.06 -4.90 5.46
C PRO A 73 11.77 -5.79 4.24
N ASP A 74 11.04 -6.88 4.44
CA ASP A 74 10.72 -7.86 3.40
C ASP A 74 9.48 -7.49 2.58
N VAL A 75 8.71 -6.48 3.00
CA VAL A 75 7.50 -6.08 2.28
C VAL A 75 7.87 -5.07 1.18
N PRO A 76 7.64 -5.42 -0.10
CA PRO A 76 7.91 -4.50 -1.20
C PRO A 76 6.98 -3.28 -1.14
N VAL A 77 7.55 -2.10 -1.43
CA VAL A 77 6.82 -0.83 -1.49
C VAL A 77 6.95 -0.21 -2.86
N LEU A 78 5.81 0.13 -3.47
CA LEU A 78 5.73 0.93 -4.69
C LEU A 78 5.21 2.32 -4.32
N VAL A 79 5.98 3.36 -4.63
CA VAL A 79 5.54 4.76 -4.46
C VAL A 79 5.17 5.32 -5.83
N LEU A 80 3.96 5.85 -5.94
CA LEU A 80 3.44 6.54 -7.12
C LEU A 80 3.49 8.05 -6.85
N THR A 81 4.11 8.80 -7.75
CA THR A 81 4.30 10.26 -7.66
C THR A 81 3.67 10.98 -8.83
#